data_AF-A0AAW0DDF0-F1
#
_entry.id   AF-A0AAW0DDF0-F1
#
_cell.length_a   1.000
_cell.length_b   1.000
_cell.length_c   1.000
_cell.angle_alpha   90.00
_cell.angle_beta   90.00
_cell.angle_gamma   90.00
#
_symmetry.space_group_name_H-M   'P 1'
#
loop_
_entity.id
_entity.type
_entity.pdbx_description
1 polymer ?
#
loop_
_entity_poly.entity_id
_entity_poly.type
_entity_poly.pdbx_seq_one_letter_code
_entity_poly.pdbx_strand_id
1 'polypeptide(L)'
;MSGLNHGPLIEHLIHKLDTPGRGPRKRRALSPDPCLLERLPSSAFIQREVEDAIPRAILRQLRRSPTPPYDEEAEAEDNPDGNESDSRRERRQSSASTTSSSSIKSLKQFLQRQKETPRSSINWKDPQPYEVLRAVEQKDIMFLMEIRDRAFHLLLRKNGDVTPLLHAMRIGQTRDVAIVLLGAFSRYINHLDESELQKPKTKTLLKALRANLKLAIDFGLAKSQSDLTASFMQTLIMSEGDKWVYNRISDVSLALKTGTAGRPVHLAENAIRKFATRELGKAELIASLED
;
A
#
# COMPACT_ATOMS: atom_id res chain seq x y z
N MET A 1 -7.01 -45.36 -37.50
CA MET A 1 -6.89 -43.89 -37.32
C MET A 1 -5.46 -43.58 -36.93
N SER A 2 -4.88 -42.62 -37.63
CA SER A 2 -3.44 -42.43 -37.86
C SER A 2 -2.63 -42.10 -36.62
N GLY A 3 -1.55 -42.84 -36.39
CA GLY A 3 -0.49 -42.47 -35.46
C GLY A 3 0.33 -41.31 -36.02
N LEU A 4 0.46 -40.24 -35.24
CA LEU A 4 1.28 -39.07 -35.58
C LEU A 4 2.75 -39.47 -35.52
N ASN A 5 3.41 -39.47 -36.68
CA ASN A 5 4.82 -39.80 -36.80
C ASN A 5 5.67 -38.54 -36.55
N HIS A 6 6.29 -38.46 -35.37
CA HIS A 6 7.06 -37.29 -34.93
C HIS A 6 8.54 -37.29 -35.41
N GLY A 7 8.94 -38.29 -36.19
CA GLY A 7 10.30 -38.43 -36.74
C GLY A 7 10.88 -37.17 -37.40
N PRO A 8 10.12 -36.45 -38.27
CA PRO A 8 10.66 -35.28 -38.99
C PRO A 8 10.98 -34.10 -38.07
N LEU A 9 10.28 -33.99 -36.93
CA LEU A 9 10.42 -32.90 -35.99
C LEU A 9 11.66 -33.09 -35.11
N ILE A 10 11.99 -34.35 -34.80
CA ILE A 10 13.18 -34.73 -34.03
C ILE A 10 14.44 -34.54 -34.89
N GLU A 11 14.42 -34.94 -36.17
CA GLU A 11 15.54 -34.67 -37.10
C GLU A 11 15.81 -33.17 -37.28
N HIS A 12 14.77 -32.34 -37.33
CA HIS A 12 14.92 -30.89 -37.46
C HIS A 12 15.53 -30.24 -36.20
N LEU A 13 15.31 -30.81 -35.02
CA LEU A 13 15.89 -30.32 -33.77
C LEU A 13 17.36 -30.75 -33.60
N ILE A 14 17.70 -31.97 -34.02
CA ILE A 14 19.08 -32.47 -34.00
C ILE A 14 19.94 -31.65 -34.96
N HIS A 15 19.44 -31.36 -36.16
CA HIS A 15 20.17 -30.57 -37.16
C HIS A 15 20.39 -29.10 -36.73
N LYS A 16 19.62 -28.59 -35.75
CA LYS A 16 19.80 -27.25 -35.17
C LYS A 16 20.86 -27.21 -34.06
N LEU A 17 21.13 -28.34 -33.40
CA LEU A 17 22.11 -28.43 -32.32
C LEU A 17 23.55 -28.62 -32.84
N ASP A 18 23.73 -29.15 -34.06
CA ASP A 18 25.05 -29.41 -34.66
C ASP A 18 25.65 -28.23 -35.44
N THR A 19 24.96 -27.07 -35.52
CA THR A 19 25.55 -25.85 -36.09
C THR A 19 26.25 -25.01 -35.02
N PRO A 20 27.59 -24.90 -35.00
CA PRO A 20 28.29 -23.95 -34.14
C PRO A 20 28.13 -22.52 -34.71
N GLY A 21 26.97 -21.92 -34.45
CA GLY A 21 26.53 -20.70 -35.13
C GLY A 21 26.18 -19.56 -34.18
N ARG A 22 27.16 -18.69 -33.94
CA ARG A 22 27.04 -17.28 -33.48
C ARG A 22 26.33 -17.06 -32.14
N GLY A 23 27.14 -16.85 -31.10
CA GLY A 23 26.72 -16.11 -29.91
C GLY A 23 26.13 -14.72 -30.26
N PRO A 24 25.38 -14.12 -29.33
CA PRO A 24 24.71 -12.83 -29.55
C PRO A 24 25.71 -11.79 -30.02
N ARG A 25 25.45 -11.19 -31.19
CA ARG A 25 26.24 -10.06 -31.69
C ARG A 25 26.25 -8.96 -30.63
N LYS A 26 27.41 -8.71 -30.03
CA LYS A 26 27.64 -7.54 -29.18
C LYS A 26 27.24 -6.30 -30.00
N ARG A 27 26.19 -5.59 -29.57
CA ARG A 27 25.80 -4.32 -30.18
C ARG A 27 27.00 -3.38 -30.08
N ARG A 28 27.40 -2.80 -31.21
CA ARG A 28 28.47 -1.80 -31.28
C ARG A 28 28.02 -0.61 -30.43
N ALA A 29 28.82 -0.22 -29.45
CA ALA A 29 28.56 1.00 -28.69
C ALA A 29 28.56 2.18 -29.66
N LEU A 30 27.48 2.96 -29.66
CA LEU A 30 27.43 4.23 -30.37
C LEU A 30 28.42 5.19 -29.70
N SER A 31 29.19 5.92 -30.50
CA SER A 31 30.05 6.98 -30.01
C SER A 31 29.20 8.01 -29.26
N PRO A 32 29.61 8.44 -28.05
CA PRO A 32 28.95 9.53 -27.36
C PRO A 32 29.32 10.82 -28.10
N ASP A 33 28.58 11.15 -29.15
CA ASP A 33 28.55 12.52 -29.63
C ASP A 33 27.95 13.36 -28.50
N PRO A 34 28.64 14.41 -28.04
CA PRO A 34 28.10 15.29 -27.01
C PRO A 34 26.88 16.03 -27.56
N CYS A 35 25.69 15.45 -27.37
CA CYS A 35 24.45 16.17 -27.58
C CYS A 35 24.28 17.16 -26.42
N LEU A 36 24.42 18.45 -26.72
CA LEU A 36 24.00 19.48 -25.80
C LEU A 36 22.51 19.31 -25.58
N LEU A 37 22.12 18.91 -24.37
CA LEU A 37 20.72 18.88 -23.95
C LEU A 37 20.15 20.27 -24.22
N GLU A 38 19.12 20.33 -25.06
CA GLU A 38 18.42 21.56 -25.37
C GLU A 38 18.03 22.22 -24.05
N ARG A 39 18.35 23.52 -23.94
CA ARG A 39 18.25 24.25 -22.68
C ARG A 39 16.81 24.13 -22.19
N LEU A 40 16.63 23.63 -20.97
CA LEU A 40 15.30 23.51 -20.37
C LEU A 40 14.58 24.85 -20.49
N PRO A 41 13.28 24.84 -20.85
CA PRO A 41 12.50 26.07 -20.93
C PRO A 41 12.59 26.81 -19.60
N SER A 42 12.64 28.14 -19.67
CA SER A 42 12.77 28.97 -18.47
C SER A 42 11.59 28.73 -17.54
N SER A 43 11.80 28.86 -16.23
CA SER A 43 10.72 28.76 -15.24
C SER A 43 9.56 29.72 -15.53
N ALA A 44 9.87 30.88 -16.13
CA ALA A 44 8.87 31.85 -16.58
C ALA A 44 7.96 31.31 -17.70
N PHE A 45 8.51 30.51 -18.63
CA PHE A 45 7.72 29.86 -19.68
C PHE A 45 6.78 28.81 -19.08
N ILE A 46 7.30 27.95 -18.20
CA ILE A 46 6.52 26.93 -17.50
C ILE A 46 5.40 27.57 -16.67
N GLN A 47 5.72 28.63 -15.92
CA GLN A 47 4.75 29.31 -15.07
C GLN A 47 3.61 29.95 -15.88
N ARG A 48 3.92 30.57 -17.02
CA ARG A 48 2.92 31.13 -17.93
C ARG A 48 1.99 30.04 -18.51
N GLU A 49 2.56 28.92 -18.94
CA GLU A 49 1.79 27.81 -19.50
C GLU A 49 0.88 27.16 -18.44
N VAL A 50 1.36 27.06 -17.20
CA VAL A 50 0.57 26.61 -16.05
C VAL A 50 -0.57 27.59 -15.76
N GLU A 51 -0.32 28.89 -15.74
CA GLU A 51 -1.35 29.92 -15.53
C GLU A 51 -2.46 29.89 -16.59
N ASP A 52 -2.11 29.61 -17.85
CA ASP A 52 -3.08 29.49 -18.94
C ASP A 52 -3.87 28.15 -18.89
N ALA A 53 -3.26 27.07 -18.37
CA ALA A 53 -3.86 25.75 -18.31
C ALA A 53 -4.79 25.54 -17.10
N ILE A 54 -4.50 26.18 -15.95
CA ILE A 54 -5.26 26.01 -14.70
C ILE A 54 -6.76 26.31 -14.85
N PRO A 55 -7.19 27.46 -15.41
CA PRO A 55 -8.62 27.79 -15.50
C PRO A 55 -9.39 26.78 -16.36
N ARG A 56 -8.75 26.28 -17.42
CA ARG A 56 -9.35 25.30 -18.34
C ARG A 56 -9.49 23.93 -17.68
N ALA A 57 -8.52 23.51 -16.86
CA ALA A 57 -8.58 22.27 -16.11
C ALA A 57 -9.68 22.31 -15.03
N ILE A 58 -9.80 23.42 -14.30
CA ILE A 58 -10.84 23.62 -13.27
C ILE A 58 -12.25 23.59 -13.90
N LEU A 59 -12.45 24.27 -15.03
CA LEU A 59 -13.75 24.23 -15.73
C LEU A 59 -14.12 22.82 -16.23
N ARG A 60 -13.14 22.01 -16.65
CA ARG A 60 -13.37 20.61 -17.03
C ARG A 60 -13.77 19.74 -15.84
N GLN A 61 -13.23 20.00 -14.65
CA GLN A 61 -13.60 19.27 -13.43
C GLN A 61 -14.99 19.65 -12.94
N LEU A 62 -15.37 20.92 -13.01
CA LEU A 62 -16.70 21.39 -12.61
C LEU A 62 -17.84 20.90 -13.53
N ARG A 63 -17.54 20.56 -14.78
CA ARG A 63 -18.52 20.01 -15.74
C ARG A 63 -18.74 18.50 -15.61
N ARG A 64 -18.01 17.80 -14.75
CA ARG A 64 -18.25 16.39 -14.45
C ARG A 64 -19.13 16.27 -13.19
N SER A 65 -20.42 16.52 -13.34
CA SER A 65 -21.41 16.06 -12.35
C SER A 65 -21.57 14.54 -12.47
N PRO A 66 -21.57 13.77 -11.36
CA PRO A 66 -21.87 12.34 -11.38
C PRO A 66 -23.35 12.12 -11.69
N THR A 67 -23.65 11.26 -12.67
CA THR A 67 -24.99 10.69 -12.89
C THR A 67 -25.34 9.79 -11.70
N PRO A 68 -26.55 9.89 -11.10
CA PRO A 68 -26.96 8.98 -10.03
C PRO A 68 -27.19 7.55 -10.56
N PRO A 69 -26.90 6.50 -9.75
CA PRO A 69 -27.15 5.11 -10.15
C PRO A 69 -28.66 4.82 -10.14
N TYR A 70 -29.13 4.14 -11.19
CA TYR A 70 -30.44 3.50 -11.24
C TYR A 70 -30.39 2.22 -10.40
N ASP A 71 -31.27 2.12 -9.41
CA ASP A 71 -31.60 0.86 -8.74
C ASP A 71 -32.69 0.16 -9.59
N GLU A 72 -32.36 -1.00 -10.16
CA GLU A 72 -33.34 -1.94 -10.75
C GLU A 72 -33.47 -3.14 -9.81
N GLU A 73 -34.49 -3.15 -8.95
CA GLU A 73 -35.05 -4.35 -8.32
C GLU A 73 -36.43 -3.98 -7.73
N ALA A 74 -37.48 -4.13 -8.53
CA ALA A 74 -38.85 -4.28 -8.02
C ALA A 74 -39.71 -5.04 -9.02
N GLU A 75 -40.36 -6.05 -8.48
CA GLU A 75 -41.10 -7.13 -9.09
C GLU A 75 -42.24 -6.69 -10.02
N ALA A 76 -42.49 -7.54 -11.01
CA ALA A 76 -43.66 -7.49 -11.86
C ALA A 76 -44.92 -7.85 -11.07
N GLU A 77 -45.91 -6.95 -11.03
CA GLU A 77 -47.31 -7.35 -11.00
C GLU A 77 -48.18 -6.47 -11.91
N ASP A 78 -49.10 -7.19 -12.51
CA ASP A 78 -50.05 -6.92 -13.57
C ASP A 78 -51.21 -6.04 -13.10
N ASN A 79 -51.63 -5.05 -13.92
CA ASN A 79 -53.04 -4.70 -14.19
C ASN A 79 -53.17 -3.38 -15.00
N PRO A 80 -53.94 -3.37 -16.10
CA PRO A 80 -54.32 -2.17 -16.83
C PRO A 80 -55.78 -1.78 -16.60
N ASP A 81 -56.04 -0.51 -16.33
CA ASP A 81 -57.26 0.26 -16.60
C ASP A 81 -57.02 1.66 -16.00
N GLY A 82 -57.32 2.81 -16.59
CA GLY A 82 -58.34 3.15 -17.56
C GLY A 82 -58.94 4.49 -17.12
N ASN A 83 -58.66 5.54 -17.89
CA ASN A 83 -59.44 6.77 -18.07
C ASN A 83 -59.44 7.95 -17.07
N GLU A 84 -59.18 9.12 -17.67
CA GLU A 84 -59.88 10.40 -17.56
C GLU A 84 -59.80 11.29 -16.31
N SER A 85 -59.24 12.49 -16.53
CA SER A 85 -59.94 13.79 -16.50
C SER A 85 -59.20 14.92 -15.75
N ASP A 86 -58.59 15.78 -16.57
CA ASP A 86 -58.68 17.24 -16.57
C ASP A 86 -59.21 17.95 -15.31
N SER A 87 -58.35 18.74 -14.65
CA SER A 87 -58.78 20.05 -14.13
C SER A 87 -57.63 20.98 -13.66
N ARG A 88 -57.64 22.17 -14.29
CA ARG A 88 -57.40 23.51 -13.71
C ARG A 88 -55.99 23.93 -13.26
N ARG A 89 -55.38 24.71 -14.17
CA ARG A 89 -54.92 26.10 -13.97
C ARG A 89 -55.06 26.66 -12.54
N GLU A 90 -53.93 27.07 -11.96
CA GLU A 90 -53.79 28.39 -11.37
C GLU A 90 -52.37 28.95 -11.53
N ARG A 91 -52.32 30.26 -11.73
CA ARG A 91 -51.23 31.07 -12.28
C ARG A 91 -51.00 32.20 -11.27
N ARG A 92 -49.73 32.59 -11.06
CA ARG A 92 -49.18 33.80 -10.38
C ARG A 92 -48.30 33.41 -9.18
N GLN A 93 -47.20 34.09 -8.85
CA GLN A 93 -46.59 35.31 -9.37
C GLN A 93 -45.11 35.31 -8.94
N SER A 94 -44.26 35.81 -9.83
CA SER A 94 -42.87 36.13 -9.54
C SER A 94 -42.78 37.35 -8.63
N SER A 95 -41.95 37.29 -7.59
CA SER A 95 -41.44 38.47 -6.89
C SER A 95 -39.92 38.51 -7.06
N ALA A 96 -39.48 39.45 -7.89
CA ALA A 96 -38.09 39.85 -8.02
C ALA A 96 -37.76 40.90 -6.96
N SER A 97 -36.64 40.73 -6.25
CA SER A 97 -35.88 41.80 -5.59
C SER A 97 -34.41 41.35 -5.51
N THR A 98 -33.54 41.87 -6.39
CA THR A 98 -32.55 42.94 -6.11
C THR A 98 -31.32 42.52 -5.28
N THR A 99 -30.24 42.23 -6.02
CA THR A 99 -28.93 42.90 -5.91
C THR A 99 -28.51 43.53 -4.59
N SER A 100 -27.49 42.94 -3.97
CA SER A 100 -26.33 43.63 -3.37
C SER A 100 -25.25 42.55 -3.14
N SER A 101 -24.14 42.48 -3.89
CA SER A 101 -22.98 43.38 -3.96
C SER A 101 -22.34 43.68 -2.59
N SER A 102 -21.60 42.71 -2.05
CA SER A 102 -20.54 42.99 -1.06
C SER A 102 -19.36 42.01 -1.20
N SER A 103 -18.34 42.51 -1.89
CA SER A 103 -16.91 42.38 -1.57
C SER A 103 -16.37 41.02 -1.12
N ILE A 104 -16.00 40.20 -2.10
CA ILE A 104 -15.01 39.12 -1.94
C ILE A 104 -13.61 39.77 -1.82
N LYS A 105 -13.24 40.18 -0.62
CA LYS A 105 -11.86 40.55 -0.25
C LYS A 105 -11.40 39.71 0.94
N SER A 106 -11.10 38.44 0.70
CA SER A 106 -10.04 37.70 1.41
C SER A 106 -9.89 36.29 0.80
N LEU A 107 -9.31 36.21 -0.40
CA LEU A 107 -8.92 34.93 -1.01
C LEU A 107 -7.48 34.95 -1.55
N LYS A 108 -6.66 35.87 -1.02
CA LYS A 108 -5.21 35.97 -1.30
C LYS A 108 -4.33 35.48 -0.14
N GLN A 109 -4.91 34.77 0.83
CA GLN A 109 -4.17 34.22 1.98
C GLN A 109 -4.10 32.67 1.97
N PHE A 110 -4.40 32.03 0.83
CA PHE A 110 -4.45 30.57 0.73
C PHE A 110 -3.38 29.94 -0.20
N LEU A 111 -2.47 30.71 -0.79
CA LEU A 111 -1.45 30.19 -1.71
C LEU A 111 -0.01 30.63 -1.41
N GLN A 112 0.28 30.95 -0.14
CA GLN A 112 1.65 31.26 0.27
C GLN A 112 1.96 30.74 1.68
N ARG A 113 1.97 29.40 1.84
CA ARG A 113 2.59 28.73 2.99
C ARG A 113 2.84 27.23 2.75
N GLN A 114 3.70 26.90 1.76
CA GLN A 114 4.55 25.70 1.84
C GLN A 114 5.91 26.09 2.44
N LYS A 115 5.85 26.62 3.64
CA LYS A 115 6.95 26.61 4.59
C LYS A 115 6.29 26.08 5.85
N GLU A 116 6.67 24.88 6.25
CA GLU A 116 6.25 24.17 7.46
C GLU A 116 5.51 25.10 8.42
N THR A 117 4.20 25.16 8.28
CA THR A 117 3.39 25.78 9.31
C THR A 117 3.50 24.82 10.48
N PRO A 118 4.01 25.23 11.65
CA PRO A 118 3.77 24.47 12.84
C PRO A 118 2.25 24.45 12.96
N ARG A 119 1.64 23.28 12.71
CA ARG A 119 0.25 23.07 13.07
C ARG A 119 0.19 23.54 14.51
N SER A 120 -0.62 24.57 14.74
CA SER A 120 -0.85 25.16 16.05
C SER A 120 -0.78 24.05 17.07
N SER A 121 0.17 24.17 17.99
CA SER A 121 0.31 23.30 19.14
C SER A 121 -0.97 23.45 19.97
N ILE A 122 -2.05 22.81 19.52
CA ILE A 122 -3.01 22.19 20.41
C ILE A 122 -2.10 21.43 21.35
N ASN A 123 -2.06 21.86 22.62
CA ASN A 123 -1.21 21.34 23.66
C ASN A 123 -1.17 19.82 23.56
N TRP A 124 -0.16 19.29 22.85
CA TRP A 124 -0.06 17.87 22.59
C TRP A 124 0.42 17.29 23.90
N LYS A 125 -0.55 16.83 24.67
CA LYS A 125 -0.32 16.11 25.90
C LYS A 125 0.05 14.70 25.47
N ASP A 126 1.21 14.23 25.92
CA ASP A 126 1.64 12.87 25.62
C ASP A 126 0.55 11.89 26.06
N PRO A 127 -0.08 11.18 25.10
CA PRO A 127 -1.25 10.38 25.39
C PRO A 127 -0.86 9.21 26.28
N GLN A 128 -1.71 8.93 27.26
CA GLN A 128 -1.46 7.84 28.17
C GLN A 128 -1.87 6.51 27.53
N PRO A 129 -1.24 5.38 27.92
CA PRO A 129 -1.50 4.11 27.23
C PRO A 129 -2.96 3.62 27.34
N TYR A 130 -3.67 3.98 28.42
CA TYR A 130 -5.10 3.66 28.57
C TYR A 130 -5.99 4.48 27.62
N GLU A 131 -5.57 5.69 27.24
CA GLU A 131 -6.31 6.54 26.29
C GLU A 131 -6.32 5.92 24.89
N VAL A 132 -5.23 5.23 24.52
CA VAL A 132 -5.13 4.49 23.25
C VAL A 132 -6.15 3.35 23.22
N LEU A 133 -6.27 2.58 24.31
CA LEU A 133 -7.24 1.48 24.38
C LEU A 133 -8.69 2.00 24.36
N ARG A 134 -8.97 3.10 25.07
CA ARG A 134 -10.27 3.76 25.02
C ARG A 134 -10.60 4.25 23.60
N ALA A 135 -9.63 4.82 22.90
CA ALA A 135 -9.80 5.26 21.52
C ALA A 135 -10.10 4.11 20.56
N VAL A 136 -9.52 2.93 20.81
CA VAL A 136 -9.86 1.71 20.07
C VAL A 136 -11.31 1.31 20.30
N GLU A 137 -11.78 1.31 21.56
CA GLU A 137 -13.16 0.97 21.92
C GLU A 137 -14.17 1.96 21.32
N GLN A 138 -13.86 3.26 21.37
CA GLN A 138 -14.70 4.33 20.86
C GLN A 138 -14.59 4.55 19.34
N LYS A 139 -13.73 3.79 18.65
CA LYS A 139 -13.41 3.96 17.22
C LYS A 139 -12.97 5.40 16.88
N ASP A 140 -12.22 6.05 17.77
CA ASP A 140 -11.66 7.38 17.53
C ASP A 140 -10.46 7.29 16.59
N ILE A 141 -10.76 7.16 15.30
CA ILE A 141 -9.75 7.03 14.24
C ILE A 141 -8.87 8.27 14.17
N MET A 142 -9.43 9.46 14.39
CA MET A 142 -8.69 10.72 14.30
C MET A 142 -7.57 10.78 15.35
N PHE A 143 -7.89 10.42 16.59
CA PHE A 143 -6.90 10.34 17.67
C PHE A 143 -5.83 9.27 17.42
N LEU A 144 -6.22 8.09 16.93
CA LEU A 144 -5.27 7.02 16.58
C LEU A 144 -4.32 7.44 15.45
N MET A 145 -4.81 8.21 14.48
CA MET A 145 -4.00 8.77 13.40
C MET A 145 -3.02 9.84 13.90
N GLU A 146 -3.41 10.61 14.92
CA GLU A 146 -2.49 11.55 15.57
C GLU A 146 -1.41 10.84 16.38
N ILE A 147 -1.77 9.78 17.12
CA ILE A 147 -0.80 8.92 17.82
C ILE A 147 0.15 8.27 16.83
N ARG A 148 -0.34 7.77 15.68
CA ARG A 148 0.52 7.21 14.63
C ARG A 148 1.63 8.18 14.24
N ASP A 149 1.28 9.45 14.03
CA ASP A 149 2.22 10.45 13.52
C ASP A 149 3.19 10.97 14.58
N ARG A 150 2.77 11.05 15.85
CA ARG A 150 3.57 11.67 16.92
C ARG A 150 4.18 10.70 17.94
N ALA A 151 3.52 9.57 18.18
CA ALA A 151 3.84 8.63 19.26
C ALA A 151 3.59 7.17 18.86
N PHE A 152 4.06 6.77 17.66
CA PHE A 152 3.82 5.44 17.08
C PHE A 152 4.09 4.26 18.02
N HIS A 153 5.12 4.36 18.86
CA HIS A 153 5.50 3.34 19.83
C HIS A 153 4.36 2.95 20.80
N LEU A 154 3.41 3.84 21.08
CA LEU A 154 2.25 3.56 21.93
C LEU A 154 1.25 2.59 21.27
N LEU A 155 1.22 2.53 19.94
CA LEU A 155 0.37 1.59 19.20
C LEU A 155 0.91 0.15 19.27
N LEU A 156 2.20 -0.01 19.56
CA LEU A 156 2.89 -1.31 19.60
C LEU A 156 3.06 -1.85 21.02
N ARG A 157 3.11 -0.96 22.01
CA ARG A 157 3.38 -1.33 23.40
C ARG A 157 2.20 -2.13 23.98
N LYS A 158 2.54 -3.16 24.75
CA LYS A 158 1.58 -3.87 25.58
C LYS A 158 1.24 -3.01 26.79
N ASN A 159 -0.06 -2.84 27.03
CA ASN A 159 -0.57 -2.17 28.23
C ASN A 159 -1.27 -3.24 29.06
N GLY A 160 -0.67 -3.59 30.20
CA GLY A 160 -0.93 -4.88 30.84
C GLY A 160 -0.46 -6.01 29.90
N ASP A 161 -1.38 -6.87 29.48
CA ASP A 161 -1.10 -8.03 28.63
C ASP A 161 -1.60 -7.90 27.18
N VAL A 162 -2.16 -6.74 26.82
CA VAL A 162 -2.86 -6.55 25.55
C VAL A 162 -2.25 -5.38 24.77
N THR A 163 -2.02 -5.59 23.47
CA THR A 163 -1.67 -4.48 22.55
C THR A 163 -2.94 -3.85 21.99
N PRO A 164 -2.92 -2.57 21.58
CA PRO A 164 -4.08 -1.93 20.95
C PRO A 164 -4.66 -2.74 19.78
N LEU A 165 -3.80 -3.35 18.96
CA LEU A 165 -4.22 -4.24 17.87
C LEU A 165 -4.93 -5.49 18.41
N LEU A 166 -4.35 -6.19 19.39
CA LEU A 166 -4.97 -7.38 19.98
C LEU A 166 -6.31 -7.04 20.64
N HIS A 167 -6.41 -5.88 21.28
CA HIS A 167 -7.66 -5.40 21.87
C HIS A 167 -8.74 -5.20 20.81
N ALA A 168 -8.41 -4.51 19.71
CA ALA A 168 -9.33 -4.31 18.60
C ALA A 168 -9.82 -5.63 17.99
N MET A 169 -8.92 -6.59 17.80
CA MET A 169 -9.27 -7.91 17.26
C MET A 169 -10.17 -8.72 18.19
N ARG A 170 -9.97 -8.64 19.51
CA ARG A 170 -10.78 -9.37 20.50
C ARG A 170 -12.22 -8.86 20.60
N ILE A 171 -12.43 -7.55 20.46
CA ILE A 171 -13.77 -6.95 20.52
C ILE A 171 -14.61 -7.34 19.28
N GLY A 172 -13.97 -7.57 18.14
CA GLY A 172 -14.61 -8.01 16.89
C GLY A 172 -15.41 -6.91 16.17
N GLN A 173 -16.16 -6.08 16.92
CA GLN A 173 -16.91 -4.94 16.40
C GLN A 173 -16.01 -3.78 15.92
N THR A 174 -14.73 -3.79 16.29
CA THR A 174 -13.73 -2.78 15.93
C THR A 174 -12.72 -3.29 14.90
N ARG A 175 -13.14 -4.23 14.03
CA ARG A 175 -12.31 -4.75 12.93
C ARG A 175 -11.74 -3.64 12.04
N ASP A 176 -12.52 -2.59 11.77
CA ASP A 176 -12.06 -1.43 10.97
C ASP A 176 -10.89 -0.71 11.65
N VAL A 177 -10.93 -0.60 12.99
CA VAL A 177 -9.82 -0.02 13.77
C VAL A 177 -8.58 -0.89 13.66
N ALA A 178 -8.73 -2.22 13.70
CA ALA A 178 -7.61 -3.13 13.48
C ALA A 178 -6.98 -2.95 12.10
N ILE A 179 -7.80 -2.73 11.05
CA ILE A 179 -7.31 -2.42 9.70
C ILE A 179 -6.56 -1.08 9.68
N VAL A 180 -7.07 -0.04 10.35
CA VAL A 180 -6.38 1.25 10.47
C VAL A 180 -5.03 1.11 11.18
N LEU A 181 -4.97 0.33 12.27
CA LEU A 181 -3.72 0.06 12.99
C LEU A 181 -2.72 -0.71 12.11
N LEU A 182 -3.17 -1.70 11.34
CA LEU A 182 -2.33 -2.39 10.36
C LEU A 182 -1.83 -1.46 9.26
N GLY A 183 -2.67 -0.56 8.75
CA GLY A 183 -2.28 0.47 7.80
C GLY A 183 -1.21 1.41 8.38
N ALA A 184 -1.35 1.79 9.65
CA ALA A 184 -0.34 2.56 10.37
C ALA A 184 0.99 1.80 10.48
N PHE A 185 0.95 0.49 10.75
CA PHE A 185 2.13 -0.37 10.82
C PHE A 185 2.83 -0.47 9.48
N SER A 186 2.10 -0.77 8.40
CA SER A 186 2.64 -0.86 7.05
C SER A 186 3.26 0.47 6.61
N ARG A 187 2.58 1.60 6.87
CA ARG A 187 3.12 2.94 6.58
C ARG A 187 4.44 3.16 7.31
N TYR A 188 4.54 2.85 8.60
CA TYR A 188 5.76 3.05 9.37
C TYR A 188 6.94 2.27 8.78
N ILE A 189 6.73 1.00 8.42
CA ILE A 189 7.77 0.14 7.83
C ILE A 189 8.26 0.71 6.50
N ASN A 190 7.32 1.14 5.65
CA ASN A 190 7.62 1.63 4.31
C ASN A 190 8.31 3.02 4.28
N HIS A 191 8.26 3.77 5.39
CA HIS A 191 8.87 5.10 5.49
C HIS A 191 10.02 5.12 6.50
N LEU A 192 10.54 3.97 6.90
CA LEU A 192 11.68 3.90 7.79
C LEU A 192 12.98 4.05 7.00
N ASP A 193 13.79 5.06 7.33
CA ASP A 193 15.07 5.27 6.66
C ASP A 193 16.13 4.26 7.12
N GLU A 194 17.04 3.90 6.22
CA GLU A 194 18.16 2.98 6.50
C GLU A 194 19.03 3.47 7.68
N SER A 195 19.23 4.78 7.80
CA SER A 195 19.98 5.37 8.92
C SER A 195 19.31 5.13 10.27
N GLU A 196 17.98 5.05 10.30
CA GLU A 196 17.20 4.78 11.52
C GLU A 196 17.18 3.31 11.89
N LEU A 197 17.29 2.42 10.89
CA LEU A 197 17.30 0.97 11.07
C LEU A 197 18.44 0.50 11.97
N GLN A 198 19.59 1.19 11.92
CA GLN A 198 20.75 0.87 12.72
C GLN A 198 20.58 1.23 14.21
N LYS A 199 19.62 2.09 14.55
CA LYS A 199 19.38 2.50 15.94
C LYS A 199 18.81 1.33 16.76
N PRO A 200 19.33 1.04 17.96
CA PRO A 200 18.86 -0.09 18.77
C PRO A 200 17.40 0.04 19.19
N LYS A 201 16.91 1.27 19.40
CA LYS A 201 15.50 1.55 19.72
C LYS A 201 14.57 1.12 18.58
N THR A 202 14.96 1.42 17.34
CA THR A 202 14.22 1.01 16.13
C THR A 202 14.16 -0.50 16.00
N LYS A 203 15.26 -1.21 16.27
CA LYS A 203 15.26 -2.68 16.28
C LYS A 203 14.29 -3.26 17.31
N THR A 204 14.17 -2.65 18.49
CA THR A 204 13.16 -3.04 19.49
C THR A 204 11.73 -2.78 18.99
N LEU A 205 11.49 -1.64 18.34
CA LEU A 205 10.19 -1.34 17.72
C LEU A 205 9.83 -2.35 16.63
N LEU A 206 10.77 -2.67 15.73
CA LEU A 206 10.56 -3.64 14.66
C LEU A 206 10.24 -5.05 15.20
N LYS A 207 10.85 -5.46 16.33
CA LYS A 207 10.49 -6.72 17.00
C LYS A 207 9.07 -6.68 17.56
N ALA A 208 8.66 -5.58 18.18
CA ALA A 208 7.30 -5.40 18.67
C ALA A 208 6.29 -5.38 17.51
N LEU A 209 6.65 -4.72 16.41
CA LEU A 209 5.87 -4.66 15.19
C LEU A 209 5.69 -6.05 14.57
N ARG A 210 6.77 -6.82 14.45
CA ARG A 210 6.75 -8.21 13.99
C ARG A 210 5.80 -9.06 14.81
N ALA A 211 5.84 -8.95 16.13
CA ALA A 211 4.93 -9.68 17.02
C ALA A 211 3.46 -9.30 16.79
N ASN A 212 3.16 -8.01 16.60
CA ASN A 212 1.80 -7.54 16.33
C ASN A 212 1.30 -7.97 14.94
N LEU A 213 2.14 -7.91 13.91
CA LEU A 213 1.80 -8.38 12.56
C LEU A 213 1.57 -9.90 12.54
N LYS A 214 2.41 -10.67 13.25
CA LYS A 214 2.19 -12.11 13.44
C LYS A 214 0.83 -12.38 14.09
N LEU A 215 0.50 -11.67 15.17
CA LEU A 215 -0.80 -11.81 15.82
C LEU A 215 -1.95 -11.52 14.85
N ALA A 216 -1.86 -10.48 14.01
CA ALA A 216 -2.90 -10.23 13.01
C ALA A 216 -3.06 -11.38 12.00
N ILE A 217 -1.95 -11.99 11.58
CA ILE A 217 -1.97 -13.15 10.68
C ILE A 217 -2.61 -14.35 11.40
N ASP A 218 -2.24 -14.62 12.65
CA ASP A 218 -2.78 -15.73 13.46
C ASP A 218 -4.29 -15.57 13.71
N PHE A 219 -4.79 -14.33 13.82
CA PHE A 219 -6.22 -14.00 13.91
C PHE A 219 -6.95 -13.99 12.56
N GLY A 220 -6.27 -14.37 11.47
CA GLY A 220 -6.88 -14.55 10.16
C GLY A 220 -7.10 -13.27 9.34
N LEU A 221 -6.55 -12.12 9.76
CA LEU A 221 -6.70 -10.86 9.01
C LEU A 221 -6.00 -10.91 7.64
N ALA A 222 -5.04 -11.82 7.46
CA ALA A 222 -4.33 -12.04 6.20
C ALA A 222 -5.26 -12.42 5.05
N LYS A 223 -6.40 -13.10 5.31
CA LYS A 223 -7.40 -13.42 4.27
C LYS A 223 -8.05 -12.18 3.68
N SER A 224 -8.09 -11.07 4.44
CA SER A 224 -8.69 -9.79 4.04
C SER A 224 -7.68 -8.71 3.67
N GLN A 225 -6.37 -8.96 3.82
CA GLN A 225 -5.30 -7.98 3.64
C GLN A 225 -4.09 -8.65 2.98
N SER A 226 -3.98 -8.54 1.64
CA SER A 226 -2.88 -9.15 0.86
C SER A 226 -1.50 -8.68 1.32
N ASP A 227 -1.42 -7.41 1.73
CA ASP A 227 -0.14 -6.74 2.02
C ASP A 227 0.35 -7.01 3.44
N LEU A 228 -0.45 -7.69 4.27
CA LEU A 228 -0.09 -8.03 5.64
C LEU A 228 1.11 -8.99 5.69
N THR A 229 1.10 -10.02 4.85
CA THR A 229 2.20 -10.98 4.75
C THR A 229 3.46 -10.31 4.24
N ALA A 230 3.34 -9.42 3.25
CA ALA A 230 4.47 -8.65 2.73
C ALA A 230 5.08 -7.73 3.82
N SER A 231 4.24 -6.98 4.54
CA SER A 231 4.67 -6.12 5.64
C SER A 231 5.33 -6.92 6.78
N PHE A 232 4.81 -8.12 7.07
CA PHE A 232 5.42 -9.05 8.03
C PHE A 232 6.79 -9.53 7.57
N MET A 233 6.93 -9.97 6.31
CA MET A 233 8.20 -10.44 5.75
C MET A 233 9.24 -9.32 5.71
N GLN A 234 8.85 -8.12 5.30
CA GLN A 234 9.72 -6.95 5.32
C GLN A 234 10.21 -6.65 6.75
N THR A 235 9.30 -6.65 7.73
CA THR A 235 9.67 -6.43 9.14
C THR A 235 10.57 -7.54 9.68
N LEU A 236 10.34 -8.79 9.29
CA LEU A 236 11.19 -9.94 9.67
C LEU A 236 12.62 -9.74 9.16
N ILE A 237 12.78 -9.37 7.89
CA ILE A 237 14.09 -9.10 7.27
C ILE A 237 14.74 -7.89 7.94
N MET A 238 14.01 -6.80 8.15
CA MET A 238 14.55 -5.58 8.79
C MET A 238 14.97 -5.80 10.25
N SER A 239 14.29 -6.69 10.98
CA SER A 239 14.58 -6.92 12.41
C SER A 239 15.64 -8.00 12.68
N GLU A 240 15.74 -9.02 11.83
CA GLU A 240 16.58 -10.20 12.07
C GLU A 240 17.46 -10.60 10.87
N GLY A 241 17.25 -9.99 9.70
CA GLY A 241 17.89 -10.38 8.44
C GLY A 241 19.41 -10.37 8.50
N ASP A 242 20.03 -9.25 8.92
CA ASP A 242 21.49 -9.16 9.00
C ASP A 242 22.08 -10.26 9.88
N LYS A 243 21.56 -10.39 11.11
CA LYS A 243 22.03 -11.40 12.06
C LYS A 243 21.86 -12.81 11.48
N TRP A 244 20.74 -13.06 10.81
CA TRP A 244 20.50 -14.34 10.17
C TRP A 244 21.48 -14.60 9.02
N VAL A 245 21.73 -13.61 8.15
CA VAL A 245 22.70 -13.73 7.05
C VAL A 245 24.09 -14.04 7.59
N TYR A 246 24.59 -13.25 8.55
CA TYR A 246 25.91 -13.48 9.15
C TYR A 246 26.06 -14.89 9.72
N ASN A 247 25.02 -15.42 10.38
CA ASN A 247 25.03 -16.77 10.93
C ASN A 247 25.01 -17.88 9.85
N ARG A 248 24.51 -17.60 8.64
CA ARG A 248 24.43 -18.60 7.56
C ARG A 248 25.61 -18.58 6.59
N ILE A 249 26.37 -17.49 6.55
CA ILE A 249 27.59 -17.40 5.74
C ILE A 249 28.57 -18.52 6.09
N SER A 250 28.80 -18.79 7.39
CA SER A 250 29.71 -19.85 7.83
C SER A 250 29.28 -21.24 7.34
N ASP A 251 27.99 -21.55 7.46
CA ASP A 251 27.43 -22.86 7.09
C ASP A 251 27.57 -23.11 5.58
N VAL A 252 27.22 -22.11 4.77
CA VAL A 252 27.33 -22.18 3.31
C VAL A 252 28.80 -22.22 2.90
N SER A 253 29.68 -21.45 3.55
CA SER A 253 31.11 -21.47 3.26
C SER A 253 31.74 -22.85 3.54
N LEU A 254 31.29 -23.54 4.59
CA LEU A 254 31.74 -24.89 4.93
C LEU A 254 31.24 -25.90 3.89
N ALA A 255 29.97 -25.79 3.49
CA ALA A 255 29.40 -26.65 2.45
C ALA A 255 30.06 -26.45 1.08
N LEU A 256 30.55 -25.24 0.77
CA LEU A 256 31.33 -24.98 -0.43
C LEU A 256 32.70 -25.65 -0.38
N LYS A 257 33.36 -25.66 0.79
CA LYS A 257 34.67 -26.30 0.98
C LYS A 257 34.61 -27.83 0.84
N THR A 258 33.48 -28.45 1.15
CA THR A 258 33.27 -29.89 0.98
C THR A 258 32.84 -30.27 -0.45
N GLY A 259 32.77 -29.31 -1.38
CA GLY A 259 32.47 -29.55 -2.79
C GLY A 259 31.03 -29.99 -3.04
N THR A 260 30.81 -30.85 -4.04
CA THR A 260 29.48 -31.34 -4.43
C THR A 260 28.79 -32.17 -3.34
N ALA A 261 29.55 -32.79 -2.43
CA ALA A 261 29.01 -33.53 -1.30
C ALA A 261 28.27 -32.62 -0.30
N GLY A 262 28.71 -31.37 -0.15
CA GLY A 262 28.11 -30.40 0.76
C GLY A 262 26.77 -29.82 0.31
N ARG A 263 26.40 -29.99 -0.97
CA ARG A 263 25.17 -29.45 -1.58
C ARG A 263 24.85 -28.01 -1.12
N PRO A 264 25.76 -27.04 -1.32
CA PRO A 264 25.65 -25.70 -0.74
C PRO A 264 24.39 -24.94 -1.17
N VAL A 265 23.93 -25.11 -2.42
CA VAL A 265 22.69 -24.50 -2.93
C VAL A 265 21.47 -25.01 -2.15
N HIS A 266 21.36 -26.33 -2.00
CA HIS A 266 20.26 -26.94 -1.26
C HIS A 266 20.25 -26.52 0.22
N LEU A 267 21.43 -26.37 0.83
CA LEU A 267 21.56 -25.86 2.20
C LEU A 267 21.05 -24.42 2.29
N ALA A 268 21.45 -23.55 1.36
CA ALA A 268 21.00 -22.16 1.31
C ALA A 268 19.48 -22.04 1.10
N GLU A 269 18.92 -22.79 0.14
CA GLU A 269 17.47 -22.86 -0.11
C GLU A 269 16.70 -23.28 1.14
N ASN A 270 17.14 -24.36 1.80
CA ASN A 270 16.53 -24.83 3.03
C ASN A 270 16.65 -23.81 4.17
N ALA A 271 17.76 -23.08 4.26
CA ALA A 271 17.94 -22.04 5.26
C ALA A 271 16.98 -20.87 5.04
N ILE A 272 16.82 -20.41 3.79
CA ILE A 272 15.86 -19.35 3.41
C ILE A 272 14.42 -19.81 3.69
N ARG A 273 14.07 -21.03 3.25
CA ARG A 273 12.74 -21.59 3.49
C ARG A 273 12.42 -21.62 4.98
N LYS A 274 13.33 -22.16 5.80
CA LYS A 274 13.16 -22.18 7.27
C LYS A 274 13.06 -20.78 7.87
N PHE A 275 13.81 -19.80 7.36
CA PHE A 275 13.73 -18.43 7.86
C PHE A 275 12.35 -17.81 7.59
N ALA A 276 11.84 -17.97 6.37
CA ALA A 276 10.53 -17.45 5.98
C ALA A 276 9.38 -18.19 6.70
N THR A 277 9.43 -19.52 6.82
CA THR A 277 8.29 -20.31 7.31
C THR A 277 8.25 -20.49 8.82
N ARG A 278 9.38 -20.45 9.53
CA ARG A 278 9.44 -20.67 11.00
C ARG A 278 8.55 -19.68 11.76
N GLU A 279 8.50 -18.44 11.31
CA GLU A 279 7.76 -17.39 12.01
C GLU A 279 6.29 -17.28 11.56
N LEU A 280 5.91 -17.89 10.44
CA LEU A 280 4.53 -17.99 9.94
C LEU A 280 3.84 -19.31 10.29
N GLY A 281 4.55 -20.23 10.97
CA GLY A 281 4.07 -21.58 11.27
C GLY A 281 2.65 -21.58 11.86
N LYS A 282 1.71 -22.05 11.03
CA LYS A 282 0.23 -22.20 11.21
C LYS A 282 -0.67 -21.27 10.40
N ALA A 283 -0.17 -20.29 9.65
CA ALA A 283 -1.01 -19.59 8.68
C ALA A 283 -1.35 -20.55 7.52
N GLU A 284 -2.59 -21.02 7.43
CA GLU A 284 -3.14 -21.81 6.30
C GLU A 284 -2.79 -21.24 4.91
N LEU A 285 -2.42 -19.95 4.84
CA LEU A 285 -1.97 -19.27 3.62
C LEU A 285 -0.68 -19.84 2.99
N ILE A 286 0.13 -20.63 3.70
CA ILE A 286 1.32 -21.24 3.08
C ILE A 286 0.97 -22.54 2.34
N ALA A 287 -0.14 -23.20 2.69
CA ALA A 287 -0.58 -24.41 1.99
C ALA A 287 -1.00 -24.15 0.53
N SER A 288 -1.28 -22.89 0.16
CA SER A 288 -1.58 -22.50 -1.23
C SER A 288 -0.35 -22.07 -2.04
N LEU A 289 0.86 -22.12 -1.47
CA LEU A 289 2.12 -21.90 -2.19
C LEU A 289 2.84 -23.23 -2.47
N GLU A 290 2.23 -24.36 -2.11
CA GLU A 290 2.77 -25.71 -2.28
C GLU A 290 2.12 -26.48 -3.46
N ASP A 291 1.24 -25.84 -4.24
CA ASP A 291 0.71 -26.34 -5.53
C ASP A 291 1.19 -25.48 -6.71
#